data_AF-A0A7W9X425-F1
#
_entry.id   AF-A0A7W9X425-F1
#
_cell.length_a   1.000
_cell.length_b   1.000
_cell.length_c   1.000
_cell.angle_alpha   90.00
_cell.angle_beta   90.00
_cell.angle_gamma   90.00
#
_symmetry.space_group_name_H-M   'P 1'
#
loop_
_entity.id
_entity.type
_entity.pdbx_description
1 polymer ?
#
loop_
_entity_poly.entity_id
_entity_poly.type
_entity_poly.pdbx_seq_one_letter_code
_entity_poly.pdbx_strand_id
1 'polypeptide(L)'
;MNKIITALALALACIASHATAAPRTYGSCMRACAEVGPSTAKNEQFAHRMATLNDEKSKETDPQKLAQLKEREASIIEKHEDDTEKLCRHICEGLPQQ
;
A
#
# COMPACT_ATOMS: atom_id res chain seq x y z
N MET A 1 -12.50 -7.57 65.58
CA MET A 1 -12.76 -8.38 64.37
C MET A 1 -12.07 -7.73 63.19
N ASN A 2 -11.00 -8.40 62.75
CA ASN A 2 -10.39 -8.44 61.41
C ASN A 2 -10.17 -7.13 60.63
N LYS A 3 -8.95 -6.60 60.80
CA LYS A 3 -8.14 -6.06 59.70
C LYS A 3 -7.76 -7.22 58.76
N ILE A 4 -7.39 -6.90 57.51
CA ILE A 4 -6.95 -7.84 56.46
C ILE A 4 -8.21 -8.57 55.90
N ILE A 5 -8.66 -8.46 54.66
CA ILE A 5 -8.03 -8.88 53.41
C ILE A 5 -8.89 -8.28 52.26
N THR A 6 -8.73 -6.99 51.93
CA THR A 6 -9.22 -6.40 50.66
C THR A 6 -8.04 -6.03 49.77
N ALA A 7 -6.95 -6.79 49.89
CA ALA A 7 -5.71 -6.61 49.13
C ALA A 7 -5.41 -7.82 48.21
N LEU A 8 -6.44 -8.60 47.85
CA LEU A 8 -6.28 -9.86 47.11
C LEU A 8 -7.06 -9.91 45.78
N ALA A 9 -7.23 -8.77 45.10
CA ALA A 9 -7.92 -8.73 43.81
C ALA A 9 -7.20 -7.89 42.73
N LEU A 10 -5.93 -7.50 42.97
CA LEU A 10 -5.11 -6.75 42.00
C LEU A 10 -3.88 -7.52 41.48
N ALA A 11 -3.79 -8.83 41.75
CA ALA A 11 -2.75 -9.68 41.20
C ALA A 11 -3.40 -10.71 40.27
N LEU A 12 -2.84 -10.88 39.07
CA LEU A 12 -3.24 -11.81 38.00
C LEU A 12 -4.26 -11.30 36.96
N ALA A 13 -3.98 -10.16 36.33
CA ALA A 13 -4.49 -9.92 34.97
C ALA A 13 -3.40 -9.36 34.02
N CYS A 14 -2.13 -9.68 34.26
CA CYS A 14 -1.07 -9.50 33.27
C CYS A 14 -0.76 -10.83 32.60
N ILE A 15 -1.78 -11.48 32.02
CA ILE A 15 -1.50 -12.45 30.96
C ILE A 15 -1.08 -11.57 29.79
N ALA A 16 0.25 -11.43 29.63
CA ALA A 16 0.84 -10.85 28.44
C ALA A 16 0.24 -11.58 27.24
N SER A 17 -0.65 -10.90 26.54
CA SER A 17 -1.08 -11.26 25.19
C SER A 17 0.18 -11.24 24.33
N HIS A 18 0.88 -12.36 24.27
CA HIS A 18 1.80 -12.65 23.19
C HIS A 18 0.88 -12.82 21.99
N ALA A 19 0.52 -11.70 21.36
CA ALA A 19 -0.03 -11.72 20.02
C ALA A 19 1.07 -12.37 19.18
N THR A 20 0.97 -13.69 19.01
CA THR A 20 1.73 -14.40 18.00
C THR A 20 1.29 -13.76 16.70
N ALA A 21 2.10 -12.84 16.18
CA ALA A 21 1.85 -12.21 14.91
C ALA A 21 1.61 -13.35 13.92
N ALA A 22 0.41 -13.42 13.36
CA ALA A 22 0.09 -14.46 12.38
C ALA A 22 1.17 -14.44 11.30
N PRO A 23 1.67 -15.61 10.86
CA PRO A 23 2.71 -15.65 9.84
C PRO A 23 2.24 -14.88 8.62
N ARG A 24 3.06 -13.90 8.18
CA ARG A 24 2.73 -13.11 7.00
C ARG A 24 2.63 -14.02 5.78
N THR A 25 1.53 -13.91 5.07
CA THR A 25 1.23 -14.67 3.85
C THR A 25 1.61 -13.83 2.65
N TYR A 26 1.87 -14.48 1.51
CA TYR A 26 2.11 -13.79 0.25
C TYR A 26 0.98 -12.80 -0.06
N GLY A 27 -0.28 -13.22 0.04
CA GLY A 27 -1.44 -12.35 -0.19
C GLY A 27 -1.56 -11.17 0.77
N SER A 28 -1.27 -11.37 2.06
CA SER A 28 -1.27 -10.29 3.06
C SER A 28 -0.15 -9.27 2.82
N CYS A 29 1.02 -9.75 2.37
CA CYS A 29 2.16 -8.91 2.04
C CYS A 29 1.91 -8.09 0.77
N MET A 30 1.41 -8.72 -0.30
CA MET A 30 1.08 -8.03 -1.56
C MET A 30 0.12 -6.87 -1.32
N ARG A 31 -0.93 -7.09 -0.51
CA ARG A 31 -1.91 -6.04 -0.17
C ARG A 31 -1.26 -4.88 0.59
N ALA A 32 -0.50 -5.18 1.64
CA ALA A 32 0.19 -4.16 2.42
C ALA A 32 1.24 -3.40 1.60
N CYS A 33 1.94 -4.08 0.69
CA CYS A 33 2.90 -3.45 -0.21
C CYS A 33 2.21 -2.53 -1.22
N ALA A 34 1.09 -2.94 -1.81
CA ALA A 34 0.33 -2.12 -2.76
C ALA A 34 -0.21 -0.83 -2.12
N GLU A 35 -0.51 -0.84 -0.82
CA GLU A 35 -0.93 0.36 -0.06
C GLU A 35 0.21 1.38 0.13
N VAL A 36 1.46 0.91 0.26
CA VAL A 36 2.64 1.76 0.39
C VAL A 36 3.17 2.20 -0.98
N GLY A 37 3.06 1.32 -1.97
CA GLY A 37 3.46 1.56 -3.34
C GLY A 37 4.98 1.68 -3.52
N PRO A 38 5.43 2.21 -4.67
CA PRO A 38 6.84 2.38 -4.98
C PRO A 38 7.44 3.56 -4.21
N SER A 39 8.76 3.76 -4.34
CA SER A 39 9.47 4.81 -3.59
C SER A 39 8.91 6.21 -3.84
N THR A 40 9.15 7.14 -2.89
CA THR A 40 8.72 8.53 -3.01
C THR A 40 9.12 9.16 -4.34
N ALA A 41 10.36 8.95 -4.79
CA ALA A 41 10.83 9.47 -6.08
C ALA A 41 10.04 8.92 -7.28
N LYS A 42 9.60 7.66 -7.24
CA LYS A 42 8.75 7.06 -8.29
C LYS A 42 7.34 7.62 -8.26
N ASN A 43 6.77 7.83 -7.06
CA ASN A 43 5.47 8.47 -6.89
C ASN A 43 5.49 9.94 -7.37
N GLU A 44 6.54 10.69 -7.05
CA GLU A 44 6.72 12.06 -7.55
C GLU A 44 6.85 12.09 -9.07
N GLN A 45 7.60 11.14 -9.65
CA GLN A 45 7.72 11.04 -11.10
C GLN A 45 6.39 10.70 -11.77
N PHE A 46 5.59 9.81 -11.18
CA PHE A 46 4.24 9.51 -11.66
C PHE A 46 3.33 10.75 -11.58
N ALA A 47 3.30 11.41 -10.42
CA ALA A 47 2.52 12.62 -10.20
C ALA A 47 2.89 13.74 -11.19
N HIS A 48 4.19 13.95 -11.44
CA HIS A 48 4.66 14.92 -12.43
C HIS A 48 4.16 14.57 -13.84
N ARG A 49 4.28 13.31 -14.28
CA ARG A 49 3.79 12.90 -15.60
C ARG A 49 2.28 13.10 -15.74
N MET A 50 1.51 12.76 -14.71
CA MET A 50 0.06 12.97 -14.68
C MET A 50 -0.29 14.46 -14.72
N ALA A 51 0.42 15.30 -13.97
CA ALA A 51 0.22 16.75 -14.01
C ALA A 51 0.50 17.33 -15.40
N THR A 52 1.61 16.94 -16.03
CA THR A 52 1.92 17.34 -17.41
C THR A 52 0.84 16.89 -18.39
N LEU A 53 0.38 15.64 -18.29
CA LEU A 53 -0.64 15.11 -19.18
C LEU A 53 -2.00 15.81 -19.00
N ASN A 54 -2.37 16.15 -17.75
CA ASN A 54 -3.59 16.91 -17.47
C ASN A 54 -3.50 18.34 -18.01
N ASP A 55 -2.34 18.98 -17.90
CA ASP A 55 -2.10 20.29 -18.51
C ASP A 55 -2.22 20.23 -20.04
N GLU A 56 -1.60 19.23 -20.69
CA GLU A 56 -1.74 18.98 -22.13
C GLU A 56 -3.21 18.79 -22.54
N LYS A 57 -3.96 17.94 -21.82
CA LYS A 57 -5.40 17.70 -22.06
C LYS A 57 -6.23 18.97 -21.88
N SER A 58 -5.90 19.82 -20.91
CA SER A 58 -6.66 21.05 -20.64
C SER A 58 -6.56 22.10 -21.75
N LYS A 59 -5.49 22.03 -22.55
CA LYS A 59 -5.20 22.96 -23.66
C LYS A 59 -5.58 22.39 -25.01
N GLU A 60 -5.91 21.11 -25.08
CA GLU A 60 -6.19 20.41 -26.33
C GLU A 60 -7.69 20.43 -26.65
N THR A 61 -8.01 20.75 -27.91
CA THR A 61 -9.38 20.80 -28.42
C THR A 61 -9.59 19.82 -29.58
N ASP A 62 -8.51 19.31 -30.18
CA ASP A 62 -8.58 18.30 -31.22
C ASP A 62 -9.02 16.94 -30.64
N PRO A 63 -10.12 16.35 -31.14
CA PRO A 63 -10.65 15.10 -30.62
C PRO A 63 -9.74 13.89 -30.85
N GLN A 64 -8.97 13.85 -31.94
CA GLN A 64 -8.00 12.77 -32.20
C GLN A 64 -6.83 12.87 -31.23
N LYS A 65 -6.34 14.08 -30.99
CA LYS A 65 -5.24 14.31 -30.07
C LYS A 65 -5.64 14.07 -28.62
N LEU A 66 -6.87 14.43 -28.23
CA LEU A 66 -7.44 14.04 -26.94
C LEU A 66 -7.54 12.51 -26.77
N ALA A 67 -7.86 11.76 -27.83
CA ALA A 67 -7.87 10.29 -27.77
C ALA A 67 -6.45 9.73 -27.53
N GLN A 68 -5.44 10.25 -28.23
CA GLN A 68 -4.03 9.88 -28.00
C GLN A 68 -3.57 10.21 -26.57
N LEU A 69 -3.98 11.36 -26.03
CA LEU A 69 -3.67 11.74 -24.64
C LEU A 69 -4.31 10.79 -23.62
N LYS A 70 -5.53 10.28 -23.90
CA LYS A 70 -6.17 9.25 -23.06
C LYS A 70 -5.45 7.91 -23.13
N GLU A 71 -4.99 7.49 -24.31
CA GLU A 71 -4.19 6.26 -24.45
C GLU A 71 -2.87 6.39 -23.68
N ARG A 72 -2.23 7.56 -23.77
CA ARG A 72 -1.01 7.85 -23.00
C ARG A 72 -1.27 7.85 -21.50
N GLU A 73 -2.40 8.37 -21.04
CA GLU A 73 -2.82 8.33 -19.63
C GLU A 73 -2.92 6.88 -19.13
N ALA A 74 -3.63 6.02 -19.88
CA ALA A 74 -3.76 4.61 -19.56
C ALA A 74 -2.39 3.92 -19.47
N SER A 75 -1.50 4.18 -20.43
CA SER A 75 -0.14 3.61 -20.43
C SER A 75 0.71 4.06 -19.23
N ILE A 76 0.55 5.31 -18.76
CA ILE A 76 1.27 5.80 -17.58
C ILE A 76 0.77 5.12 -16.30
N ILE A 77 -0.54 4.94 -16.18
CA ILE A 77 -1.17 4.24 -15.05
C ILE A 77 -0.74 2.77 -15.03
N GLU A 78 -0.93 2.06 -16.15
CA GLU A 78 -0.56 0.64 -16.29
C GLU A 78 0.91 0.42 -15.93
N LYS A 79 1.82 1.25 -16.45
CA LYS A 79 3.23 1.16 -16.12
C LYS A 79 3.51 1.35 -14.63
N HIS A 80 2.81 2.27 -13.98
CA HIS A 80 2.98 2.52 -12.55
C HIS A 80 2.47 1.35 -11.70
N GLU A 81 1.33 0.77 -12.08
CA GLU A 81 0.78 -0.43 -11.45
C GLU A 81 1.70 -1.64 -11.65
N ASP A 82 2.22 -1.86 -12.86
CA ASP A 82 3.19 -2.90 -13.18
C ASP A 82 4.48 -2.77 -12.36
N ASP A 83 5.03 -1.55 -12.27
CA ASP A 83 6.24 -1.28 -11.49
C ASP A 83 5.99 -1.56 -9.99
N THR A 84 4.80 -1.21 -9.49
CA THR A 84 4.37 -1.48 -8.11
C THR A 84 4.24 -2.98 -7.88
N GLU A 85 3.59 -3.68 -8.80
CA GLU A 85 3.38 -5.12 -8.68
C GLU A 85 4.71 -5.87 -8.69
N LYS A 86 5.63 -5.53 -9.61
CA LYS A 86 6.98 -6.13 -9.68
C LYS A 86 7.76 -5.91 -8.38
N LEU A 87 7.71 -4.70 -7.82
CA LEU A 87 8.33 -4.40 -6.54
C LEU A 87 7.72 -5.27 -5.42
N CYS A 88 6.39 -5.33 -5.34
CA CYS A 88 5.71 -6.09 -4.31
C CYS A 88 5.95 -7.60 -4.42
N ARG A 89 5.97 -8.15 -5.64
CA ARG A 89 6.37 -9.55 -5.87
C ARG A 89 7.76 -9.82 -5.31
N HIS A 90 8.72 -8.93 -5.56
CA HIS A 90 10.09 -9.08 -5.06
C HIS A 90 10.17 -8.98 -3.54
N ILE A 91 9.44 -8.05 -2.91
CA ILE A 91 9.42 -7.89 -1.44
C ILE A 91 8.77 -9.11 -0.76
N CYS A 92 7.70 -9.63 -1.34
CA CYS A 92 6.89 -10.69 -0.77
C CYS A 92 7.37 -12.10 -1.16
N GLU A 93 8.44 -12.19 -1.95
CA GLU A 93 9.03 -13.45 -2.39
C GLU A 93 9.43 -14.31 -1.19
N GLY A 94 9.14 -15.61 -1.26
CA GLY A 94 9.46 -16.56 -0.20
C GLY A 94 8.44 -16.63 0.95
N LEU A 95 7.39 -15.80 0.94
CA LEU A 95 6.27 -15.96 1.88
C LEU A 95 5.35 -17.12 1.47
N PRO A 96 4.72 -17.81 2.45
CA PRO A 96 3.79 -18.89 2.15
C PRO A 96 2.60 -18.38 1.33
N GLN A 97 2.29 -19.11 0.26
CA GLN A 97 1.06 -18.95 -0.52
C GLN A 97 -0.07 -19.53 0.34
N GLN A 98 -0.97 -18.69 0.86
CA GLN A 98 -2.19 -19.12 1.53
C GLN A 98 -3.36 -19.09 0.57
#